data_AF-A0A379TFY6-F1
#
_entry.id   AF-A0A379TFY6-F1
#
_cell.length_a   1.000
_cell.length_b   1.000
_cell.length_c   1.000
_cell.angle_alpha   90.00
_cell.angle_beta   90.00
_cell.angle_gamma   90.00
#
_symmetry.space_group_name_H-M   'P 1'
#
loop_
_entity.id
_entity.type
_entity.pdbx_description
1 polymer ?
#
loop_
_entity_poly.entity_id
_entity_poly.type
_entity_poly.pdbx_seq_one_letter_code
_entity_poly.pdbx_strand_id
1 'polypeptide(L)'
;MFLLDIIAIGALSVATMFVSTPLELLVMRVLIGIVIGADYPIATSMITEFSNTRQRAFSIGFIAAMWYVGATCANLVGYWLYDIESGWRWMLGSAFIPCLIILIGRFDLPESPRWLLRKRTGKRVRTNDDQTVRRNRSALTMSRRRRPAFLQLFNPPSFPVCTVRRGYLDLSG
;
A
#
# COMPACT_ATOMS: atom_id res chain seq x y z
N MET A 1 3.85 8.42 -6.26
CA MET A 1 2.87 8.45 -5.14
C MET A 1 3.54 7.85 -3.92
N PHE A 2 3.77 6.53 -3.91
CA PHE A 2 4.47 5.83 -2.82
C PHE A 2 5.85 6.40 -2.42
N LEU A 3 6.69 6.82 -3.37
CA LEU A 3 7.98 7.46 -3.08
C LEU A 3 7.81 8.88 -2.51
N LEU A 4 6.77 9.61 -2.90
CA LEU A 4 6.50 10.96 -2.39
C LEU A 4 6.11 10.91 -0.92
N ASP A 5 5.35 9.88 -0.50
CA ASP A 5 4.95 9.71 0.90
C ASP A 5 6.18 9.49 1.80
N ILE A 6 7.15 8.67 1.39
CA ILE A 6 8.39 8.44 2.16
C ILE A 6 9.25 9.69 2.22
N ILE A 7 9.37 10.43 1.12
CA ILE A 7 10.10 11.70 1.08
C ILE A 7 9.41 12.72 2.00
N ALA A 8 8.08 12.78 2.00
CA ALA A 8 7.32 13.64 2.89
C ALA A 8 7.53 13.27 4.37
N ILE A 9 7.45 11.98 4.72
CA ILE A 9 7.73 11.50 6.09
C ILE A 9 9.16 11.84 6.51
N GLY A 10 10.14 11.62 5.63
CA GLY A 10 11.54 11.95 5.89
C GLY A 10 11.75 13.44 6.13
N ALA A 11 11.17 14.29 5.27
CA ALA A 11 11.25 15.74 5.40
C ALA A 11 10.58 16.25 6.70
N LEU A 12 9.40 15.72 7.04
CA LEU A 12 8.70 16.08 8.28
C LEU A 12 9.47 15.62 9.53
N SER A 13 10.08 14.43 9.50
CA SER A 13 10.94 13.94 10.60
C SER A 13 12.15 14.86 10.83
N VAL A 14 12.81 15.31 9.76
CA VAL A 14 13.90 16.29 9.89
C VAL A 14 13.37 17.63 10.41
N ALA A 15 12.23 18.09 9.91
CA ALA A 15 11.59 19.32 10.37
C ALA A 15 11.26 19.29 11.88
N THR A 16 10.84 18.14 12.42
CA THR A 16 10.56 17.99 13.86
C THR A 16 11.79 18.17 14.77
N MET A 17 13.01 18.04 14.25
CA MET A 17 14.24 18.23 15.01
C MET A 17 14.55 19.71 15.31
N PHE A 18 14.06 20.61 14.45
CA PHE A 18 14.25 22.07 14.57
C PHE A 18 13.14 22.76 15.38
N VAL A 19 12.12 22.01 15.80
CA VAL A 19 11.00 22.57 16.54
C VAL A 19 11.44 22.98 17.94
N SER A 20 11.08 24.21 18.32
CA SER A 20 11.46 24.81 19.61
C SER A 20 10.25 25.11 20.50
N THR A 21 9.05 25.21 19.92
CA THR A 21 7.82 25.49 20.68
C THR A 21 6.82 24.32 20.69
N PRO A 22 6.00 24.16 21.76
CA PRO A 22 4.98 23.10 21.82
C PRO A 22 3.92 23.17 20.72
N LEU A 23 3.57 24.39 20.27
CA LEU A 23 2.60 24.59 19.18
C LEU A 23 3.13 24.09 17.84
N GLU A 24 4.41 24.36 17.54
CA GLU A 24 5.06 23.82 16.34
C GLU A 24 5.10 22.29 16.36
N LEU A 25 5.34 21.66 17.52
CA LEU A 25 5.30 20.20 17.64
C LEU A 25 3.93 19.65 17.31
N LEU A 26 2.88 20.31 17.81
CA LEU A 26 1.50 19.92 17.54
C LEU A 26 1.18 19.99 16.04
N VAL A 27 1.56 21.09 15.37
CA VAL A 27 1.37 21.23 13.91
C VAL A 27 2.12 20.13 13.16
N MET A 28 3.38 19.87 13.50
CA MET A 28 4.15 18.81 12.85
C MET A 28 3.53 17.42 13.08
N ARG A 29 2.98 17.14 14.26
CA ARG A 29 2.29 15.88 14.54
C ARG A 29 1.00 15.71 13.74
N VAL A 30 0.24 16.80 13.56
CA VAL A 30 -0.95 16.78 12.70
C VAL A 30 -0.55 16.50 11.25
N LEU A 31 0.51 17.15 10.75
CA LEU A 31 1.00 16.94 9.39
C LEU A 31 1.49 15.49 9.19
N ILE A 32 2.29 14.95 10.12
CA ILE A 32 2.73 13.54 10.08
C ILE A 32 1.52 12.61 10.10
N GLY A 33 0.50 12.90 10.92
CA GLY A 33 -0.74 12.12 10.99
C GLY A 33 -1.49 12.08 9.65
N ILE A 34 -1.55 13.20 8.93
CA ILE A 34 -2.17 13.26 7.60
C ILE A 34 -1.41 12.39 6.60
N VAL A 35 -0.08 12.49 6.58
CA VAL A 35 0.77 11.72 5.65
C VAL A 35 0.65 10.21 5.93
N ILE A 36 0.72 9.81 7.20
CA ILE A 36 0.55 8.42 7.62
C ILE A 36 -0.87 7.92 7.29
N GLY A 37 -1.89 8.75 7.50
CA GLY A 37 -3.29 8.43 7.16
C GLY A 37 -3.51 8.17 5.67
N ALA A 38 -2.75 8.85 4.81
CA ALA A 38 -2.75 8.59 3.38
C ALA A 38 -1.96 7.32 3.00
N ASP A 39 -0.90 6.96 3.71
CA ASP A 39 -0.06 5.79 3.39
C ASP A 39 -0.77 4.44 3.67
N TYR A 40 -1.55 4.32 4.75
CA TYR A 40 -2.28 3.09 5.10
C TYR A 40 -3.14 2.47 3.98
N PRO A 41 -4.04 3.22 3.31
CA PRO A 41 -4.84 2.65 2.21
C PRO A 41 -3.97 2.28 1.00
N ILE A 42 -2.87 3.00 0.77
CA ILE A 42 -1.97 2.71 -0.34
C ILE A 42 -1.20 1.41 -0.06
N ALA A 43 -0.66 1.24 1.15
CA ALA A 43 0.01 0.01 1.58
C ALA A 43 -0.88 -1.22 1.54
N THR A 44 -2.11 -1.12 2.07
CA THR A 44 -3.06 -2.22 2.04
C THR A 44 -3.41 -2.62 0.60
N SER A 45 -3.67 -1.65 -0.29
CA SER A 45 -3.94 -1.94 -1.71
C SER A 45 -2.79 -2.66 -2.40
N MET A 46 -1.55 -2.24 -2.15
CA MET A 46 -0.35 -2.86 -2.71
C MET A 46 -0.19 -4.29 -2.22
N ILE A 47 -0.36 -4.55 -0.92
CA ILE A 47 -0.29 -5.91 -0.37
C ILE A 47 -1.34 -6.81 -1.03
N THR A 48 -2.57 -6.32 -1.24
CA THR A 48 -3.60 -7.14 -1.91
C THR A 48 -3.31 -7.45 -3.37
N GLU A 49 -2.53 -6.60 -4.04
CA GLU A 49 -2.16 -6.78 -5.45
C GLU A 49 -1.02 -7.78 -5.62
N PHE A 50 -0.07 -7.81 -4.70
CA PHE A 50 1.08 -8.72 -4.72
C PHE A 50 0.84 -10.03 -3.98
N SER A 51 -0.21 -10.16 -3.16
CA SER A 51 -0.42 -11.35 -2.33
C SER A 51 -1.19 -12.46 -3.05
N ASN A 52 -0.55 -13.62 -3.20
CA ASN A 52 -1.21 -14.88 -3.50
C ASN A 52 -2.02 -15.37 -2.28
N THR A 53 -3.18 -15.99 -2.47
CA THR A 53 -4.21 -16.24 -1.44
C THR A 53 -3.69 -16.96 -0.18
N ARG A 54 -2.63 -17.77 -0.31
CA ARG A 54 -2.03 -18.57 0.76
C ARG A 54 -1.01 -17.80 1.63
N GLN A 55 -0.31 -16.80 1.08
CA GLN A 55 0.72 -16.05 1.82
C GLN A 55 0.20 -14.74 2.43
N ARG A 56 -0.99 -14.29 2.01
CA ARG A 56 -1.60 -13.04 2.48
C ARG A 56 -1.76 -12.98 4.00
N ALA A 57 -2.22 -14.06 4.63
CA ALA A 57 -2.39 -14.11 6.08
C ALA A 57 -1.06 -14.04 6.84
N PHE A 58 -0.02 -14.69 6.30
CA PHE A 58 1.33 -14.65 6.88
C PHE A 58 1.94 -13.25 6.79
N SER A 59 1.85 -12.59 5.62
CA SER A 59 2.38 -11.23 5.45
C SER A 59 1.69 -10.21 6.37
N ILE A 60 0.36 -10.30 6.54
CA ILE A 60 -0.39 -9.44 7.45
C ILE A 60 0.04 -9.69 8.92
N GLY A 61 0.19 -10.96 9.31
CA GLY A 61 0.69 -11.32 10.64
C GLY A 61 2.11 -10.81 10.89
N PHE A 62 2.99 -10.90 9.88
CA PHE A 62 4.35 -10.38 9.97
C PHE A 62 4.38 -8.86 10.15
N ILE A 63 3.56 -8.12 9.40
CA ILE A 63 3.41 -6.66 9.57
C ILE A 63 2.94 -6.32 10.99
N ALA A 64 1.96 -7.05 11.52
CA ALA A 64 1.48 -6.84 12.89
C ALA A 64 2.57 -7.14 13.93
N ALA A 65 3.38 -8.18 13.75
CA ALA A 65 4.51 -8.46 14.63
C ALA A 65 5.57 -7.35 14.57
N MET A 66 5.91 -6.87 13.37
CA MET A 66 6.86 -5.78 13.18
C MET A 66 6.41 -4.48 13.84
N TRP A 67 5.10 -4.23 13.94
CA TRP A 67 4.57 -3.09 14.69
C TRP A 67 5.00 -3.12 16.16
N TYR A 68 4.86 -4.27 16.83
CA TYR A 68 5.28 -4.44 18.23
C TYR A 68 6.79 -4.37 18.38
N VAL A 69 7.55 -4.94 17.43
CA VAL A 69 9.01 -4.82 17.43
C VAL A 69 9.43 -3.36 17.35
N GLY A 70 8.84 -2.58 16.43
CA GLY A 70 9.09 -1.15 16.30
C GLY A 70 8.75 -0.37 17.57
N ALA A 71 7.60 -0.65 18.18
CA ALA A 71 7.19 -0.02 19.44
C ALA A 71 8.15 -0.33 20.59
N THR A 72 8.61 -1.57 20.72
CA THR A 72 9.59 -1.97 21.74
C THR A 72 10.95 -1.30 21.51
N CYS A 73 11.43 -1.27 20.25
CA CYS A 73 12.66 -0.56 19.90
C CYS A 73 12.56 0.94 20.22
N ALA A 74 11.43 1.59 19.90
CA ALA A 74 11.21 2.99 20.20
C ALA A 74 11.24 3.27 21.72
N ASN A 75 10.63 2.39 22.53
CA ASN A 75 10.69 2.50 23.99
C ASN A 75 12.11 2.33 24.53
N LEU A 76 12.90 1.39 23.98
CA LEU A 76 14.27 1.18 24.40
C LEU A 76 15.15 2.42 24.11
N VAL A 77 15.02 3.00 22.92
CA VAL A 77 15.71 4.25 22.55
C VAL A 77 15.27 5.39 23.46
N GLY A 78 13.97 5.51 23.75
CA GLY A 78 13.44 6.51 24.67
C GLY A 78 13.97 6.36 26.09
N TYR A 79 14.10 5.13 26.59
CA TYR A 79 14.68 4.85 27.90
C TYR A 79 16.15 5.26 27.97
N TRP A 80 16.93 4.97 26.92
CA TRP A 80 18.36 5.33 26.86
C TRP A 80 18.59 6.85 26.78
N LEU A 81 17.64 7.60 26.21
CA LEU A 81 17.71 9.05 26.06
C LEU A 81 17.05 9.82 27.21
N TYR A 82 16.50 9.13 28.21
CA TYR A 82 15.75 9.75 29.30
C TYR A 82 16.60 10.74 30.13
N ASP A 83 17.85 10.38 30.42
CA ASP A 83 18.76 11.19 31.25
C ASP A 83 19.54 12.25 30.45
N ILE A 84 19.34 12.32 29.13
CA ILE A 84 20.05 13.27 28.26
C ILE A 84 19.28 14.59 28.19
N GLU A 85 19.97 15.71 28.39
CA GLU A 85 19.39 17.04 28.20
C GLU A 85 18.93 17.21 26.74
N SER A 86 17.66 17.58 26.54
CA SER A 86 17.01 17.57 25.22
C SER A 86 16.87 16.19 24.54
N GLY A 87 16.95 15.09 25.29
CA GLY A 87 16.82 13.72 24.78
C GLY A 87 15.53 13.47 23.98
N TRP A 88 14.42 14.12 24.34
CA TRP A 88 13.17 14.03 23.59
C TRP A 88 13.30 14.47 22.12
N ARG A 89 14.17 15.44 21.80
CA ARG A 89 14.42 15.89 20.42
C ARG A 89 15.15 14.83 19.62
N TRP A 90 16.16 14.23 20.23
CA TRP A 90 16.92 13.14 19.63
C TRP A 90 16.09 11.87 19.48
N MET A 91 15.15 11.62 20.39
CA MET A 91 14.20 10.51 20.29
C MET A 91 13.28 10.70 19.08
N LEU A 92 12.74 11.91 18.85
CA LEU A 92 11.94 12.20 17.66
C LEU A 92 12.80 12.17 16.38
N GLY A 93 14.01 12.71 16.42
CA GLY A 93 14.95 12.70 15.31
C GLY A 93 15.40 11.28 14.92
N SER A 94 15.53 10.35 15.88
CA SER A 94 15.93 8.97 15.61
C SER A 94 14.93 8.22 14.72
N ALA A 95 13.67 8.66 14.64
CA ALA A 95 12.67 8.10 13.71
C ALA A 95 13.05 8.33 12.24
N PHE A 96 13.96 9.27 11.95
CA PHE A 96 14.54 9.46 10.63
C PHE A 96 15.40 8.26 10.19
N ILE A 97 16.08 7.57 11.12
CA ILE A 97 16.96 6.44 10.82
C ILE A 97 16.19 5.27 10.17
N PRO A 98 15.12 4.71 10.76
CA PRO A 98 14.35 3.66 10.11
C PRO A 98 13.64 4.17 8.84
N CYS A 99 13.28 5.45 8.76
CA CYS A 99 12.74 6.04 7.54
C CYS A 99 13.75 5.99 6.38
N LEU A 100 15.01 6.30 6.64
CA LEU A 100 16.10 6.23 5.66
C LEU A 100 16.34 4.78 5.20
N ILE A 101 16.35 3.83 6.13
CA ILE A 101 16.50 2.39 5.81
C ILE A 101 15.38 1.93 4.87
N ILE A 102 14.14 2.31 5.17
CA ILE A 102 12.98 1.98 4.32
C ILE A 102 13.09 2.66 2.95
N LEU A 103 13.55 3.91 2.90
CA LEU A 103 13.74 4.65 1.65
C LEU A 103 14.74 3.92 0.75
N ILE A 104 15.89 3.50 1.29
CA ILE A 104 16.92 2.75 0.55
C ILE A 104 16.36 1.40 0.11
N GLY A 105 15.74 0.63 1.00
CA GLY A 105 15.16 -0.68 0.66
C GLY A 105 14.03 -0.61 -0.35
N ARG A 106 13.38 0.55 -0.53
CA ARG A 106 12.33 0.77 -1.52
C ARG A 106 12.81 1.31 -2.85
N PHE A 107 14.05 1.77 -2.98
CA PHE A 107 14.60 2.20 -4.27
C PHE A 107 14.60 1.07 -5.32
N ASP A 108 14.76 -0.18 -4.87
CA ASP A 108 14.73 -1.37 -5.73
C ASP A 108 13.32 -1.89 -6.06
N LEU A 109 12.26 -1.31 -5.47
CA LEU A 109 10.90 -1.77 -5.71
C LEU A 109 10.28 -0.96 -6.87
N PRO A 110 10.12 -1.53 -8.07
CA PRO A 110 9.54 -0.82 -9.21
C PRO A 110 8.11 -0.38 -8.85
N GLU A 111 7.75 0.86 -9.23
CA GLU A 111 6.41 1.40 -9.04
C GLU A 111 5.34 0.40 -9.53
N SER A 112 4.17 0.38 -8.86
CA SER A 112 3.21 -0.72 -9.02
C SER A 112 2.96 -1.04 -10.52
N PRO A 113 3.02 -2.33 -10.93
CA PRO A 113 2.88 -2.75 -12.32
C PRO A 113 1.64 -2.18 -13.01
N ARG A 114 0.58 -1.91 -12.24
CA ARG A 114 -0.67 -1.30 -12.74
C ARG A 114 -0.55 0.18 -13.08
N TRP A 115 0.30 0.95 -12.42
CA TRP A 115 0.56 2.34 -12.83
C TRP A 115 1.28 2.37 -14.19
N LEU A 116 2.27 1.49 -14.39
CA LEU A 116 2.93 1.31 -15.68
C LEU A 116 1.96 0.82 -16.77
N LEU A 117 1.11 -0.16 -16.46
CA LEU A 117 0.08 -0.65 -17.39
C LEU A 117 -0.92 0.44 -17.76
N ARG A 118 -1.42 1.22 -16.79
CA ARG A 118 -2.40 2.29 -17.02
C ARG A 118 -1.79 3.52 -17.71
N LYS A 119 -0.51 3.84 -17.45
CA LYS A 119 0.24 4.89 -18.18
C LYS A 119 0.55 4.48 -19.63
N ARG A 120 0.84 3.19 -19.87
CA ARG A 120 1.05 2.63 -21.21
C ARG A 120 -0.26 2.50 -22.01
N THR A 121 -1.36 2.19 -21.31
CA THR A 121 -2.70 2.02 -21.88
C THR A 121 -3.39 3.37 -22.13
N GLY A 122 -3.18 4.37 -21.27
CA GLY A 122 -3.74 5.73 -21.45
C GLY A 122 -3.23 6.47 -22.70
N LYS A 123 -2.04 6.11 -23.21
CA LYS A 123 -1.55 6.58 -24.52
C LYS A 123 -2.07 5.76 -25.72
N ARG A 124 -2.55 4.52 -25.50
CA ARG A 124 -2.93 3.58 -26.58
C ARG A 124 -4.43 3.37 -26.74
N VAL A 125 -5.24 3.74 -25.74
CA VAL A 125 -6.69 3.44 -25.70
C VAL A 125 -7.58 4.58 -26.18
N ARG A 126 -7.07 5.82 -26.31
CA ARG A 126 -7.86 6.92 -26.87
C ARG A 126 -8.30 6.72 -28.33
N THR A 127 -7.74 5.75 -29.05
CA THR A 127 -8.08 5.53 -30.47
C THR A 127 -9.02 4.34 -30.71
N ASN A 128 -9.19 3.42 -29.75
CA ASN A 128 -9.94 2.17 -29.98
C ASN A 128 -11.15 1.92 -29.06
N ASP A 129 -11.32 2.68 -27.97
CA ASP A 129 -12.35 2.38 -26.96
C ASP A 129 -13.79 2.78 -27.36
N ASP A 130 -13.96 3.63 -28.37
CA ASP A 130 -15.31 4.01 -28.83
C ASP A 130 -16.05 2.87 -29.54
N GLN A 131 -15.32 1.91 -30.13
CA GLN A 131 -15.94 0.79 -30.85
C GLN A 131 -16.23 -0.42 -29.94
N THR A 132 -15.36 -0.70 -28.96
CA THR A 132 -15.51 -1.84 -28.04
C THR A 132 -16.60 -1.62 -27.00
N VAL A 133 -16.77 -0.40 -26.48
CA VAL A 133 -17.81 -0.07 -25.50
C VAL A 133 -19.22 -0.15 -26.10
N ARG A 134 -19.40 0.20 -27.38
CA ARG A 134 -20.68 0.04 -28.08
C ARG A 134 -21.06 -1.43 -28.31
N ARG A 135 -20.08 -2.28 -28.64
CA ARG A 135 -20.32 -3.71 -28.93
C ARG A 135 -20.65 -4.53 -27.69
N ASN A 136 -20.15 -4.15 -26.52
CA ASN A 136 -20.39 -4.87 -25.26
C ASN A 136 -21.62 -4.39 -24.47
N ARG A 137 -22.23 -3.25 -24.86
CA ARG A 137 -23.40 -2.69 -24.19
C ARG A 137 -24.64 -3.59 -24.33
N SER A 138 -24.76 -4.31 -25.44
CA SER A 138 -25.83 -5.28 -25.70
C SER A 138 -25.68 -6.57 -24.88
N ALA A 139 -24.45 -6.96 -24.54
CA ALA A 139 -24.17 -8.12 -23.69
C ALA A 139 -24.44 -7.84 -22.20
N LEU A 140 -24.16 -6.61 -21.74
CA LEU A 140 -24.37 -6.21 -20.35
C LEU A 140 -25.85 -5.99 -19.98
N THR A 141 -26.73 -5.71 -20.95
CA THR A 141 -28.18 -5.66 -20.73
C THR A 141 -28.82 -7.03 -20.45
N MET A 142 -28.13 -8.14 -20.74
CA MET A 142 -28.66 -9.50 -20.52
C MET A 142 -28.36 -10.05 -19.12
N SER A 143 -27.33 -9.53 -18.43
CA SER A 143 -27.02 -9.89 -17.04
C SER A 143 -27.85 -9.06 -16.07
N ARG A 144 -29.17 -9.24 -16.13
CA ARG A 144 -30.11 -8.67 -15.18
C ARG A 144 -29.95 -9.39 -13.84
N ARG A 145 -29.09 -8.84 -12.98
CA ARG A 145 -29.23 -8.74 -11.51
C ARG A 145 -29.95 -9.93 -10.84
N ARG A 146 -29.25 -11.06 -10.63
CA ARG A 146 -29.65 -12.00 -9.57
C ARG A 146 -29.18 -11.44 -8.24
N ARG A 147 -30.11 -11.05 -7.36
CA ARG A 147 -29.81 -10.75 -5.95
C ARG A 147 -29.31 -12.06 -5.32
N PRO A 148 -28.08 -12.17 -4.82
CA PRO A 148 -27.70 -13.34 -4.03
C PRO A 148 -28.50 -13.29 -2.73
N ALA A 149 -29.24 -14.37 -2.44
CA ALA A 149 -29.91 -14.51 -1.17
C ALA A 149 -28.86 -14.63 -0.06
N PHE A 150 -29.11 -14.01 1.10
CA PHE A 150 -28.18 -13.97 2.24
C PHE A 150 -27.68 -15.38 2.66
N LEU A 151 -28.51 -16.41 2.47
CA LEU A 151 -28.17 -17.81 2.75
C LEU A 151 -27.16 -18.45 1.78
N GLN A 152 -26.88 -17.86 0.63
CA GLN A 152 -25.84 -18.38 -0.30
C GLN A 152 -24.41 -18.08 0.16
N LEU A 153 -24.22 -17.29 1.22
CA LEU A 153 -22.91 -16.99 1.80
C LEU A 153 -22.30 -18.15 2.59
N PHE A 154 -23.15 -19.05 3.12
CA PHE A 154 -22.73 -20.15 4.00
C PHE A 154 -22.68 -21.52 3.33
N ASN A 155 -22.89 -21.59 2.00
CA ASN A 155 -22.65 -22.82 1.27
C ASN A 155 -21.14 -22.94 1.00
N PRO A 156 -20.44 -23.98 1.47
CA PRO A 156 -19.02 -24.15 1.17
C PRO A 156 -18.86 -24.20 -0.35
N PRO A 157 -17.97 -23.37 -0.92
CA PRO A 157 -17.91 -23.24 -2.36
C PRO A 157 -17.20 -24.48 -2.94
N SER A 158 -17.96 -25.31 -3.64
CA SER A 158 -17.43 -26.21 -4.65
C SER A 158 -16.96 -25.36 -5.83
N PHE A 159 -15.84 -24.67 -5.68
CA PHE A 159 -15.20 -24.00 -6.81
C PHE A 159 -14.64 -25.08 -7.74
N PRO A 160 -15.17 -25.27 -8.96
CA PRO A 160 -14.46 -26.06 -9.94
C PRO A 160 -13.14 -25.34 -10.22
N VAL A 161 -12.04 -26.06 -10.03
CA VAL A 161 -10.69 -25.63 -10.38
C VAL A 161 -10.72 -25.18 -11.84
N CYS A 162 -10.69 -23.88 -12.09
CA CYS A 162 -10.43 -23.33 -13.42
C CYS A 162 -8.95 -23.57 -13.74
N THR A 163 -8.63 -24.80 -14.13
CA THR A 163 -7.40 -25.11 -14.84
C THR A 163 -7.50 -24.38 -16.17
N VAL A 164 -6.85 -23.21 -16.27
CA VAL A 164 -6.64 -22.53 -17.55
C VAL A 164 -5.69 -23.41 -18.37
N ARG A 165 -6.26 -24.40 -19.06
CA ARG A 165 -5.58 -25.25 -20.03
C ARG A 165 -5.29 -24.37 -21.24
N ARG A 166 -4.06 -23.85 -21.32
CA ARG A 166 -3.56 -23.04 -22.43
C ARG A 166 -3.24 -23.98 -23.61
N GLY A 167 -4.29 -24.43 -24.30
CA GLY A 167 -4.21 -25.04 -25.62
C GLY A 167 -4.47 -23.98 -26.68
N TYR A 168 -3.41 -23.35 -27.18
CA TYR A 168 -3.46 -22.50 -28.38
C TYR A 168 -2.04 -22.33 -28.92
N LEU A 169 -1.61 -23.28 -29.75
CA LEU A 169 -0.55 -23.15 -30.77
C LEU A 169 -0.42 -24.49 -31.48
N ASP A 170 -1.48 -24.86 -32.19
CA ASP A 170 -1.40 -25.82 -33.31
C ASP A 170 -2.66 -25.62 -34.13
N LEU A 171 -2.63 -24.65 -35.05
CA LEU A 171 -3.58 -24.46 -36.16
C LEU A 171 -3.11 -23.24 -37.00
N SER A 172 -1.99 -23.44 -37.69
CA SER A 172 -1.60 -22.74 -38.94
C SER A 172 -0.39 -23.53 -39.45
N GLY A 173 -0.59 -24.50 -40.34
CA GLY A 173 -0.41 -24.26 -41.77
C GLY A 173 0.89 -24.89 -42.20
#